data_AF-A0A9E4YD02-F1
#
_entry.id   AF-A0A9E4YD02-F1
#
_cell.length_a   1.000
_cell.length_b   1.000
_cell.length_c   1.000
_cell.angle_alpha   90.00
_cell.angle_beta   90.00
_cell.angle_gamma   90.00
#
_symmetry.space_group_name_H-M   'P 1'
#
loop_
_entity.id
_entity.type
_entity.pdbx_description
1 polymer ?
#
loop_
_entity_poly.entity_id
_entity_poly.type
_entity_poly.pdbx_seq_one_letter_code
_entity_poly.pdbx_strand_id
1 'polypeptide(L)' 'MARQDVEMSDFEQHIQERMSRAYQRVFGSPANPGFGRPYMEPPVDIYHTDKEVVVLMEIAGIPEEEIEL' A
#
# COMPACT_ATOMS: atom_id res chain seq x y z
N MET A 1 38.34 -10.76 3.83
CA MET A 1 36.91 -11.12 3.78
C MET A 1 36.00 -9.98 4.24
N ALA A 2 36.32 -9.24 5.32
CA ALA A 2 35.48 -8.14 5.82
C ALA A 2 35.12 -6.97 4.87
N ARG A 3 35.89 -6.71 3.79
CA ARG A 3 35.56 -5.63 2.82
C ARG A 3 34.39 -5.98 1.90
N GLN A 4 34.19 -7.26 1.63
CA GLN A 4 33.19 -7.72 0.66
C GLN A 4 31.78 -7.77 1.30
N ASP A 5 31.71 -8.05 2.60
CA ASP A 5 30.45 -8.06 3.37
C ASP A 5 29.90 -6.65 3.62
N VAL A 6 30.78 -5.66 3.82
CA VAL A 6 30.39 -4.25 4.00
C VAL A 6 29.88 -3.64 2.69
N GLU A 7 30.55 -3.91 1.56
CA GLU A 7 30.08 -3.42 0.26
C GLU A 7 28.74 -4.05 -0.17
N MET A 8 28.49 -5.30 0.20
CA MET A 8 27.20 -5.96 -0.05
C MET A 8 26.07 -5.34 0.80
N SER A 9 26.37 -5.02 2.06
CA SER A 9 25.44 -4.30 2.95
C SER A 9 25.10 -2.90 2.44
N ASP A 10 26.10 -2.13 1.96
CA ASP A 10 25.88 -0.80 1.41
C ASP A 10 25.05 -0.83 0.12
N PHE A 11 25.28 -1.85 -0.72
CA PHE A 11 24.49 -2.08 -1.92
C PHE A 11 23.04 -2.44 -1.60
N GLU A 12 22.80 -3.35 -0.66
CA GLU A 12 21.46 -3.73 -0.22
C GLU A 12 20.68 -2.53 0.35
N GLN A 13 21.35 -1.71 1.17
CA GLN A 13 20.76 -0.49 1.72
C GLN A 13 20.40 0.51 0.61
N HIS A 14 21.27 0.67 -0.39
CA HIS A 14 21.00 1.53 -1.55
C HIS A 14 19.78 1.05 -2.37
N ILE A 15 19.63 -0.26 -2.56
CA ILE A 15 18.48 -0.84 -3.26
C ILE A 15 17.20 -0.65 -2.45
N GLN A 16 17.23 -0.91 -1.14
CA GLN A 16 16.07 -0.71 -0.25
C GLN A 16 15.59 0.75 -0.25
N GLU A 17 16.51 1.72 -0.18
CA GLU A 17 16.16 3.14 -0.24
C GLU A 17 15.51 3.52 -1.58
N ARG A 18 16.04 3.00 -2.70
CA ARG A 18 15.45 3.22 -4.02
C ARG A 18 14.05 2.62 -4.14
N MET A 19 13.86 1.39 -3.65
CA MET A 19 12.56 0.71 -3.68
C MET A 19 11.54 1.44 -2.80
N SER A 20 11.94 1.88 -1.60
CA SER A 20 11.09 2.65 -0.69
C SER A 20 10.64 3.99 -1.31
N ARG A 21 11.57 4.73 -1.94
CA ARG A 21 11.24 5.98 -2.65
C ARG A 21 10.35 5.74 -3.87
N ALA A 22 10.56 4.64 -4.61
CA ALA A 22 9.70 4.28 -5.74
C ALA A 22 8.28 3.91 -5.27
N TYR A 23 8.17 3.13 -4.19
CA TYR A 23 6.91 2.76 -3.56
C TYR A 23 6.11 3.99 -3.11
N GLN A 24 6.76 4.94 -2.41
CA GLN A 24 6.14 6.20 -2.00
C GLN A 24 5.62 7.04 -3.17
N ARG A 25 6.27 7.00 -4.34
CA ARG A 25 5.82 7.75 -5.53
C ARG A 25 4.62 7.11 -6.22
N VAL A 26 4.56 5.78 -6.19
CA VAL A 26 3.49 5.00 -6.84
C VAL A 26 2.22 5.02 -6.00
N PHE A 27 2.35 4.72 -4.71
CA PHE A 27 1.20 4.56 -3.80
C PHE A 27 0.88 5.83 -3.01
N GLY A 28 1.79 6.80 -2.98
CA GLY A 28 1.63 8.01 -2.18
C GLY A 28 1.82 7.77 -0.69
N SER A 29 1.45 8.78 0.10
CA SER A 29 1.20 8.66 1.53
C SER A 29 -0.29 8.93 1.80
N PRO A 30 -0.83 8.57 2.97
CA PRO A 30 -2.22 8.90 3.34
C PRO A 30 -2.57 10.39 3.24
N ALA A 31 -1.57 11.28 3.19
CA ALA A 31 -1.74 12.73 3.02
C ALA A 31 -1.27 13.26 1.65
N ASN A 32 -0.75 12.40 0.75
CA ASN A 32 -0.26 12.80 -0.56
C ASN A 32 -0.47 11.67 -1.58
N PRO A 33 -1.58 11.68 -2.35
CA PRO A 33 -1.89 10.61 -3.29
C PRO A 33 -0.79 10.49 -4.37
N GLY A 34 -0.33 9.26 -4.60
CA GLY A 34 0.69 8.95 -5.61
C GLY A 34 0.15 9.00 -7.04
N PHE A 35 1.01 8.72 -8.02
CA PHE A 35 0.61 8.69 -9.44
C PHE A 35 -0.25 7.47 -9.82
N GLY A 36 -0.22 6.40 -9.02
CA GLY A 36 -1.01 5.19 -9.28
C GLY A 36 -2.48 5.40 -8.93
N ARG A 37 -3.37 4.67 -9.62
CA ARG A 37 -4.70 4.40 -9.04
C ARG A 37 -4.46 3.76 -7.67
N PRO A 38 -5.17 4.14 -6.60
CA PRO A 38 -5.00 3.52 -5.29
C PRO A 38 -5.25 2.01 -5.46
N TYR A 39 -4.16 1.25 -5.48
CA TYR A 39 -4.16 -0.21 -5.67
C TYR A 39 -3.80 -0.88 -4.36
N MET A 40 -4.22 -0.29 -3.24
CA MET A 40 -4.40 -1.06 -2.03
C MET A 40 -5.88 -1.37 -1.98
N GLU A 41 -6.22 -2.64 -2.24
CA GLU A 41 -7.53 -3.14 -1.85
C GLU A 41 -7.63 -2.91 -0.34
N PRO A 42 -8.61 -2.11 0.12
CA PRO A 42 -8.83 -1.94 1.56
C PRO A 42 -9.10 -3.31 2.19
N PRO A 43 -8.83 -3.48 3.49
CA PRO A 43 -9.24 -4.70 4.17
C PRO A 43 -10.76 -4.86 4.07
N VAL A 44 -11.19 -6.05 3.67
CA VAL A 44 -12.60 -6.40 3.45
C VAL A 44 -12.94 -7.66 4.24
N ASP A 45 -14.00 -7.57 5.02
CA ASP A 45 -14.65 -8.73 5.64
C ASP A 45 -15.93 -9.06 4.87
N ILE A 46 -16.11 -10.35 4.55
CA ILE A 46 -17.30 -10.84 3.85
C ILE A 46 -18.06 -11.79 4.76
N TYR A 47 -19.32 -11.46 5.01
CA TYR A 47 -20.23 -12.28 5.79
C TYR A 47 -21.31 -12.83 4.87
N HIS A 48 -21.58 -14.13 4.98
CA HIS A 48 -22.66 -14.78 4.26
C HIS A 48 -23.75 -15.21 5.25
N THR A 49 -24.98 -14.85 4.95
CA THR A 49 -26.16 -15.23 5.72
C THR A 49 -27.15 -15.97 4.81
N ASP A 50 -28.21 -16.53 5.38
CA ASP A 50 -29.25 -17.23 4.59
C ASP A 50 -30.00 -16.33 3.59
N LYS A 51 -29.91 -15.00 3.74
CA LYS A 51 -30.67 -14.03 2.95
C LYS A 51 -29.81 -13.10 2.10
N GLU A 52 -28.57 -12.86 2.50
CA GLU A 52 -27.72 -11.84 1.89
C GLU A 52 -26.22 -12.10 2.11
N VAL A 53 -25.43 -11.43 1.26
CA VAL A 53 -23.98 -11.29 1.41
C VAL A 53 -23.70 -9.86 1.85
N VAL A 54 -23.02 -9.71 2.97
CA VAL A 54 -22.61 -8.42 3.52
C VAL A 54 -21.11 -8.25 3.30
N VAL A 55 -20.73 -7.17 2.61
CA VAL A 55 -19.33 -6.80 2.36
C VAL A 55 -19.02 -5.57 3.20
N LEU A 56 -18.12 -5.71 4.17
CA LEU A 56 -17.65 -4.62 5.02
C LEU A 56 -16.25 -4.21 4.58
N MET A 57 -16.05 -2.93 4.33
CA MET A 57 -14.78 -2.40 3.81
C MET A 57 -14.37 -1.18 4.62
N GLU A 58 -13.14 -1.17 5.16
CA GLU A 58 -12.62 -0.04 5.92
C GLU A 58 -11.96 0.98 4.99
N ILE A 59 -12.63 2.12 4.81
CA ILE A 59 -12.12 3.23 4.00
C ILE A 59 -11.96 4.45 4.91
N ALA A 60 -10.73 4.73 5.35
CA ALA A 60 -10.43 5.89 6.17
C ALA A 60 -10.08 7.11 5.31
N GLY A 61 -10.72 8.25 5.61
CA GLY A 61 -10.36 9.54 5.01
C GLY A 61 -10.86 9.77 3.58
N ILE A 62 -11.73 8.91 3.05
CA ILE A 62 -12.44 9.14 1.78
C ILE A 62 -13.87 9.64 2.11
N PRO A 63 -14.28 10.81 1.60
CA PRO A 63 -15.64 11.31 1.76
C PRO A 63 -16.68 10.41 1.11
N GLU A 64 -17.91 10.39 1.64
CA GLU A 64 -19.00 9.55 1.12
C GLU A 64 -19.33 9.90 -0.34
N GLU A 65 -19.31 11.18 -0.70
CA GLU A 65 -19.56 11.68 -2.05
C GLU A 65 -18.53 11.24 -3.10
N GLU A 66 -17.38 10.71 -2.67
CA GLU A 66 -16.34 10.17 -3.55
C GLU A 66 -16.46 8.64 -3.73
N ILE A 67 -17.41 7.99 -3.04
CA ILE A 67 -17.62 6.54 -3.10
C ILE A 67 -18.68 6.20 -4.15
N GLU A 68 -18.33 5.34 -5.10
CA GLU A 68 -19.25 4.70 -6.06
C GLU A 68 -19.30 3.19 -5.78
N LEU A 69 -20.51 2.63 -5.69
CA LEU A 69 -20.78 1.22 -5.43
C LEU A 69 -21.32 0.50 -6.68
#